data_AF-A0A0G3I1F1-F1
#
_entry.id   AF-A0A0G3I1F1-F1
#
_cell.length_a   1.000
_cell.length_b   1.000
_cell.length_c   1.000
_cell.angle_alpha   90.00
_cell.angle_beta   90.00
_cell.angle_gamma   90.00
#
_symmetry.space_group_name_H-M   'P 1'
#
loop_
_entity.id
_entity.type
_entity.pdbx_description
1 polymer ?
#
loop_
_entity_poly.entity_id
_entity_poly.type
_entity_poly.pdbx_seq_one_letter_code
_entity_poly.pdbx_strand_id
1 'polypeptide(L)'
;MLDVNSRSIANRKKYSCLNKSLQEEISLQHLYHSLLINDFSKYGRKVIKYLRKEKPEQYLRLISQIAVQENIKKEELSNGDQLTDEQLCEIIRSLEEELQIFSDYSKNKDGYAPKIKKTKEFS
;
A
#
# COMPACT_ATOMS: atom_id res chain seq x y z
N MET A 1 13.02 18.86 -65.93
CA MET A 1 11.76 18.73 -65.18
C MET A 1 11.44 17.23 -65.16
N LEU A 2 11.31 16.65 -63.96
CA LEU A 2 10.83 15.27 -63.63
C LEU A 2 11.79 14.12 -64.05
N ASP A 3 12.05 13.07 -63.27
CA ASP A 3 11.45 12.56 -62.04
C ASP A 3 12.47 11.63 -61.33
N VAL A 4 12.88 11.93 -60.10
CA VAL A 4 13.86 11.12 -59.31
C VAL A 4 13.13 10.14 -58.36
N ASN A 5 11.82 9.94 -58.55
CA ASN A 5 10.95 9.48 -57.47
C ASN A 5 10.48 8.01 -57.56
N SER A 6 11.29 7.09 -58.09
CA SER A 6 10.84 5.70 -58.29
C SER A 6 11.68 4.60 -57.64
N ARG A 7 12.71 4.92 -56.83
CA ARG A 7 13.52 3.88 -56.15
C ARG A 7 13.45 3.87 -54.61
N SER A 8 12.68 4.74 -53.97
CA SER A 8 12.62 4.79 -52.49
C SER A 8 11.57 3.87 -51.85
N ILE A 9 10.72 3.19 -52.64
CA ILE A 9 9.56 2.45 -52.10
C ILE A 9 9.92 0.98 -51.76
N ALA A 10 11.02 0.43 -52.29
CA ALA A 10 11.39 -0.97 -52.05
C ALA A 10 11.95 -1.25 -50.62
N ASN A 11 12.40 -0.23 -49.90
CA ASN A 11 13.07 -0.41 -48.60
C ASN A 11 12.16 -0.24 -47.37
N ARG A 12 10.87 0.13 -47.54
CA ARG A 12 9.95 0.31 -46.40
C ARG A 12 9.30 -0.97 -45.87
N LYS A 13 9.51 -2.14 -46.50
CA LYS A 13 8.85 -3.41 -46.11
C LYS A 13 9.74 -4.41 -45.37
N LYS A 14 10.96 -4.04 -44.94
CA LYS A 14 11.92 -5.01 -44.35
C LYS A 14 12.21 -4.87 -42.85
N TYR A 15 11.50 -4.00 -42.13
CA TYR A 15 11.70 -3.83 -40.68
C TYR A 15 10.43 -3.92 -39.84
N SER A 16 9.32 -4.43 -40.39
CA SER A 16 8.03 -4.42 -39.70
C SER A 16 7.73 -5.68 -38.87
N CYS A 17 8.56 -6.73 -38.89
CA CYS A 17 8.16 -8.04 -38.36
C CYS A 17 9.13 -8.72 -37.39
N LEU A 18 10.19 -8.05 -36.90
CA LEU A 18 11.20 -8.69 -36.04
C LEU A 18 11.13 -8.37 -34.54
N ASN A 19 10.12 -7.63 -34.07
CA ASN A 19 9.90 -7.40 -32.62
C ASN A 19 8.70 -8.19 -32.08
N LYS A 20 8.33 -9.30 -32.72
CA LYS A 20 7.31 -10.25 -32.22
C LYS A 20 7.93 -11.44 -31.49
N SER A 21 9.17 -11.33 -31.02
CA SER A 21 9.74 -12.30 -30.08
C SER A 21 9.54 -11.76 -28.68
N LEU A 22 8.47 -12.20 -28.01
CA LEU A 22 8.46 -12.61 -26.59
C LEU A 22 9.46 -11.91 -25.65
N GLN A 23 9.58 -10.59 -25.74
CA GLN A 23 10.25 -9.79 -24.74
C GLN A 23 9.16 -9.51 -23.72
N GLU A 24 9.12 -10.32 -22.67
CA GLU A 24 8.60 -9.82 -21.40
C GLU A 24 9.30 -8.47 -21.19
N GLU A 25 8.54 -7.38 -21.22
CA GLU A 25 9.07 -6.06 -20.93
C GLU A 25 9.55 -6.09 -19.49
N ILE A 26 10.83 -6.42 -19.30
CA ILE A 26 11.44 -6.40 -17.98
C ILE A 26 11.45 -4.94 -17.56
N SER A 27 10.63 -4.60 -16.57
CA SER A 27 10.63 -3.28 -15.97
C SER A 27 12.05 -2.90 -15.58
N LEU A 28 12.44 -1.67 -15.90
CA LEU A 28 13.73 -1.11 -15.52
C LEU A 28 13.99 -1.28 -14.01
N GLN A 29 12.94 -1.17 -13.19
CA GLN A 29 13.00 -1.40 -11.75
C GLN A 29 13.42 -2.84 -11.41
N HIS A 30 12.90 -3.83 -12.12
CA HIS A 30 13.25 -5.24 -11.91
C HIS A 30 14.71 -5.51 -12.27
N LEU A 31 15.19 -4.93 -13.38
CA LEU A 31 16.58 -5.04 -13.79
C LEU A 31 17.51 -4.43 -12.73
N TYR A 32 17.25 -3.20 -12.28
CA TYR A 32 18.04 -2.55 -11.23
C TYR A 32 18.06 -3.36 -9.93
N HIS A 33 16.89 -3.84 -9.51
CA HIS A 33 16.78 -4.64 -8.29
C HIS A 33 17.60 -5.92 -8.38
N SER A 34 17.55 -6.63 -9.51
CA SER A 34 18.34 -7.86 -9.72
C SER A 34 19.85 -7.60 -9.67
N LEU A 35 20.31 -6.50 -10.28
CA LEU A 35 21.73 -6.12 -10.29
C LEU A 35 22.23 -5.79 -8.88
N LEU A 36 21.45 -5.02 -8.12
CA LEU A 36 21.79 -4.66 -6.74
C LEU A 36 21.81 -5.88 -5.82
N ILE A 37 20.88 -6.82 -5.98
CA ILE A 37 20.89 -8.08 -5.22
C ILE A 37 22.16 -8.88 -5.52
N ASN A 38 22.52 -9.01 -6.80
CA ASN A 38 23.69 -9.76 -7.21
C ASN A 38 24.99 -9.14 -6.67
N ASP A 39 25.11 -7.82 -6.75
CA ASP A 39 26.26 -7.09 -6.22
C ASP A 39 26.35 -7.23 -4.69
N PHE A 40 25.23 -7.08 -3.99
CA PHE A 40 25.16 -7.24 -2.53
C PHE A 40 25.45 -8.69 -2.10
N SER A 41 24.99 -9.70 -2.84
CA SER A 41 25.31 -11.10 -2.55
C SER A 41 26.83 -11.35 -2.61
N LYS A 42 27.50 -10.72 -3.59
CA LYS A 42 28.94 -10.88 -3.81
C LYS A 42 29.80 -10.09 -2.82
N TYR A 43 29.42 -8.84 -2.50
CA TYR A 43 30.27 -7.91 -1.74
C TYR A 43 29.70 -7.44 -0.41
N GLY A 44 28.38 -7.58 -0.20
CA GLY A 44 27.64 -7.01 0.93
C GLY A 44 28.20 -7.42 2.28
N ARG A 45 28.58 -8.70 2.47
CA ARG A 45 29.19 -9.17 3.73
C ARG A 45 30.49 -8.43 4.05
N LYS A 46 31.34 -8.19 3.06
CA LYS A 46 32.63 -7.50 3.23
C LYS A 46 32.39 -6.03 3.57
N VAL A 47 31.47 -5.38 2.86
CA VAL A 47 31.08 -3.98 3.11
C VAL A 47 30.49 -3.82 4.50
N ILE A 48 29.58 -4.70 4.93
CA ILE A 48 28.99 -4.67 6.27
C ILE A 48 30.05 -4.86 7.35
N LYS A 49 30.97 -5.82 7.17
CA LYS A 49 32.05 -6.06 8.13
C LYS A 49 32.96 -4.84 8.25
N TYR A 50 33.30 -4.22 7.12
CA TYR A 50 34.09 -3.00 7.08
C TYR A 50 33.36 -1.84 7.76
N LEU A 51 32.09 -1.61 7.43
CA LEU A 51 31.28 -0.53 7.99
C LEU A 51 31.11 -0.66 9.50
N ARG A 52 30.88 -1.88 10.00
CA ARG A 52 30.80 -2.15 11.45
C ARG A 52 32.09 -1.79 12.19
N LYS A 53 33.25 -2.00 11.54
CA LYS A 53 34.55 -1.71 12.15
C LYS A 53 34.90 -0.23 12.10
N GLU A 54 34.72 0.40 10.94
CA GLU A 54 35.22 1.75 10.70
C GLU A 54 34.21 2.86 11.04
N LYS A 55 32.90 2.57 10.95
CA LYS A 55 31.81 3.53 11.20
C LYS A 55 30.62 2.86 11.91
N PRO A 56 30.80 2.38 13.15
CA PRO A 56 29.80 1.60 13.87
C PRO A 56 28.46 2.34 14.04
N GLU A 57 28.47 3.65 14.21
CA GLU A 57 27.24 4.46 14.38
C GLU A 57 26.40 4.45 13.11
N GLN A 58 27.04 4.55 11.94
CA GLN A 58 26.35 4.47 10.65
C GLN A 58 25.79 3.07 10.41
N TYR A 59 26.56 2.04 10.78
CA TYR A 59 26.09 0.65 10.74
C TYR A 59 24.84 0.46 11.60
N LEU A 60 24.85 0.89 12.86
CA LEU A 60 23.70 0.77 13.76
C LEU A 60 22.47 1.52 13.24
N ARG A 61 22.66 2.72 12.68
CA ARG A 61 21.58 3.50 12.06
C ARG A 61 20.96 2.75 10.88
N LEU A 62 21.78 2.21 9.99
CA LEU A 62 21.31 1.39 8.86
C LEU A 62 20.54 0.15 9.33
N ILE A 63 21.06 -0.57 10.33
CA ILE A 63 20.40 -1.76 10.88
C ILE A 63 19.06 -1.39 11.52
N SER A 64 18.96 -0.27 12.24
CA SER A 64 17.69 0.15 12.83
C SER A 64 16.62 0.43 11.77
N GLN A 65 16.99 1.03 10.63
CA GLN A 65 16.05 1.31 9.54
C GLN A 65 15.54 0.01 8.89
N ILE A 66 16.45 -0.93 8.63
CA ILE A 66 16.10 -2.22 8.02
C ILE A 66 15.25 -3.06 8.98
N ALA A 67 15.62 -3.13 10.26
CA ALA A 67 14.90 -3.93 11.25
C ALA A 67 13.46 -3.44 11.45
N VAL A 68 13.23 -2.13 11.47
CA VAL A 68 11.89 -1.54 11.55
C VAL A 68 11.06 -1.89 10.32
N GLN A 69 11.62 -1.78 9.11
CA GLN A 69 10.91 -2.15 7.88
C GLN A 69 10.54 -3.64 7.83
N GLU A 70 11.44 -4.52 8.27
CA GLU A 70 11.18 -5.97 8.29
C GLU A 70 10.13 -6.35 9.35
N ASN A 71 10.09 -5.64 10.48
CA ASN A 71 9.04 -5.83 11.47
C ASN A 71 7.68 -5.31 10.97
N ILE A 72 7.64 -4.15 10.31
CA ILE A 72 6.42 -3.61 9.71
C ILE A 72 5.88 -4.58 8.65
N LYS A 73 6.70 -5.13 7.75
CA LYS A 73 6.24 -6.12 6.77
C LYS A 73 5.67 -7.38 7.41
N LYS A 74 6.30 -7.86 8.49
CA LYS A 74 5.80 -9.03 9.25
C LYS A 74 4.51 -8.72 9.99
N GLU A 75 4.38 -7.51 10.49
CA GLU A 75 3.21 -7.02 11.20
C GLU A 75 2.05 -6.73 10.24
N GLU A 76 2.30 -6.23 9.03
CA GLU A 76 1.30 -6.14 7.94
C GLU A 76 0.80 -7.53 7.52
N LEU A 77 1.67 -8.54 7.52
CA LEU A 77 1.31 -9.94 7.29
C LEU A 77 0.56 -10.59 8.47
N SER A 78 0.70 -10.04 9.69
CA SER A 78 0.13 -10.61 10.93
C SER A 78 -1.11 -9.88 11.43
N ASN A 79 -1.26 -8.59 11.14
CA ASN A 79 -2.40 -7.74 11.48
C ASN A 79 -3.37 -7.60 10.30
N GLY A 80 -3.01 -8.10 9.12
CA GLY A 80 -3.94 -8.41 8.05
C GLY A 80 -4.72 -9.68 8.38
N ASP A 81 -5.51 -9.67 9.47
CA ASP A 81 -6.65 -10.58 9.55
C ASP A 81 -7.52 -10.24 8.34
N GLN A 82 -7.37 -11.03 7.28
CA GLN A 82 -8.26 -10.99 6.13
C GLN A 82 -9.63 -11.42 6.64
N LEU A 83 -10.41 -10.46 7.12
CA LEU A 83 -11.81 -10.68 7.41
C LEU A 83 -12.43 -11.26 6.14
N THR A 84 -13.05 -12.43 6.26
CA THR A 84 -13.80 -12.99 5.13
C THR A 84 -15.01 -12.09 4.85
N ASP A 85 -15.54 -12.14 3.64
CA ASP A 85 -16.72 -11.33 3.27
C ASP A 85 -17.89 -11.57 4.24
N GLU A 86 -18.03 -12.79 4.76
CA GLU A 86 -19.03 -13.11 5.80
C GLU A 86 -18.79 -12.36 7.12
N GLN A 87 -17.54 -12.30 7.60
CA GLN A 87 -17.19 -11.59 8.82
C GLN A 87 -17.37 -10.08 8.67
N LEU A 88 -17.04 -9.52 7.50
CA LEU A 88 -17.32 -8.12 7.18
C LEU A 88 -18.83 -7.83 7.17
N CYS A 89 -19.64 -8.73 6.60
CA CYS A 89 -21.10 -8.57 6.60
C CYS A 89 -21.70 -8.64 8.01
N GLU A 90 -21.17 -9.48 8.90
CA GLU A 90 -21.59 -9.53 10.30
C GLU A 90 -21.29 -8.24 11.04
N ILE A 91 -20.08 -7.70 10.86
CA ILE A 91 -19.67 -6.43 11.48
C ILE A 91 -20.55 -5.28 10.99
N ILE A 92 -20.80 -5.19 9.67
CA ILE A 92 -21.67 -4.14 9.10
C ILE A 92 -23.07 -4.20 9.70
N ARG A 93 -23.67 -5.39 9.77
CA ARG A 93 -25.02 -5.59 10.33
C ARG A 93 -25.10 -5.25 11.81
N SER A 94 -24.10 -5.64 12.61
CA SER A 94 -24.06 -5.26 14.03
C SER A 94 -23.97 -3.75 14.23
N LEU A 95 -23.21 -3.05 13.38
CA LEU A 95 -23.12 -1.58 13.42
C LEU A 95 -24.43 -0.91 12.98
N GLU A 96 -25.10 -1.45 11.97
CA GLU A 96 -26.41 -0.96 11.53
C GLU A 96 -27.48 -1.13 12.62
N GLU A 97 -27.48 -2.26 13.33
CA GLU A 97 -28.37 -2.51 14.48
C GLU A 97 -28.12 -1.53 15.63
N GLU A 98 -26.85 -1.28 15.99
CA GLU A 98 -26.49 -0.30 17.01
C GLU A 98 -26.95 1.12 16.61
N LEU A 99 -26.70 1.54 15.36
CA LEU A 99 -27.13 2.84 14.85
C LEU A 99 -28.66 2.99 14.82
N GLN A 100 -29.36 1.91 14.48
CA GLN A 100 -30.83 1.91 14.47
C GLN A 100 -31.40 2.12 15.88
N ILE A 101 -30.81 1.51 16.91
CA ILE A 101 -31.19 1.72 18.31
C ILE A 101 -31.05 3.20 18.70
N PHE A 102 -29.98 3.88 18.28
CA PHE A 102 -29.81 5.32 18.54
C PHE A 102 -30.82 6.19 17.78
N SER A 103 -31.15 5.84 16.54
CA SER A 103 -32.17 6.52 15.73
C SER A 103 -33.57 6.37 16.36
N ASP A 104 -33.92 5.18 16.81
CA ASP A 104 -35.24 4.90 17.40
C ASP A 104 -35.37 5.50 18.82
N TYR A 105 -34.26 5.63 19.55
CA TYR A 105 -34.23 6.36 20.82
C TYR A 105 -34.41 7.88 20.63
N SER A 106 -33.88 8.44 19.54
CA SER A 106 -34.02 9.87 19.21
C SER A 106 -35.44 10.26 18.77
N LYS A 107 -36.18 9.36 18.12
CA LYS A 107 -37.55 9.64 17.64
C LYS A 107 -38.62 9.58 18.73
N ASN A 108 -38.31 8.99 19.89
CA ASN A 108 -39.27 8.75 20.97
C ASN A 108 -39.20 9.77 22.13
N LYS A 109 -38.47 10.88 21.99
CA LYS A 109 -38.31 11.90 23.06
C LYS A 109 -38.94 13.27 22.79
N ASP A 110 -39.85 13.39 21.84
CA ASP A 110 -40.73 14.57 21.74
C ASP A 110 -41.99 14.35 22.58
N GLY A 111 -41.88 14.36 23.90
CA GLY A 111 -43.08 14.06 24.69
C GLY A 111 -43.05 14.11 26.21
N TYR A 112 -42.05 14.64 26.90
CA TYR A 112 -42.20 14.88 28.35
C TYR A 112 -41.49 16.16 28.80
N ALA A 113 -42.23 17.27 28.79
CA ALA A 113 -41.88 18.46 29.55
C ALA A 113 -42.14 18.18 31.05
N PRO A 114 -41.14 18.28 31.94
CA PRO A 114 -41.38 18.12 33.37
C PRO A 114 -42.12 19.36 33.89
N LYS A 115 -43.35 19.18 34.39
CA LYS A 115 -44.06 20.23 35.13
C LYS A 115 -43.33 20.50 36.45
N ILE A 116 -42.59 21.61 36.51
CA ILE A 116 -41.99 22.14 37.73
C ILE A 116 -43.14 22.52 38.67
N LYS A 117 -43.38 21.73 39.71
CA LYS A 117 -44.27 22.11 40.82
C LYS A 117 -43.53 23.12 41.68
N LYS A 118 -43.99 24.38 41.68
CA LYS A 118 -43.58 25.39 42.67
C LYS A 118 -44.11 24.97 44.04
N THR A 119 -43.23 24.57 44.94
CA THR A 119 -43.53 24.39 46.36
C THR A 119 -43.60 25.78 47.00
N LYS A 120 -44.75 26.11 47.60
CA LYS A 120 -44.91 27.29 48.47
C LYS A 120 -44.23 27.00 49.80
N GLU A 121 -43.21 27.76 50.15
CA GLU A 121 -42.70 27.82 51.52
C GLU A 121 -43.63 28.70 52.36
N PHE A 122 -44.15 28.13 53.44
CA PHE A 122 -44.83 28.83 54.53
C PHE A 122 -44.19 28.36 55.83
N SER A 123 -43.37 29.23 56.44
CA SER A 123 -43.32 29.58 57.87
C SER A 123 -42.02 30.34 58.15
#